data_AF-A0A7Y2XY98-F1
#
_entry.id   AF-A0A7Y2XY98-F1
#
_cell.length_a   1.000
_cell.length_b   1.000
_cell.length_c   1.000
_cell.angle_alpha   90.00
_cell.angle_beta   90.00
_cell.angle_gamma   90.00
#
_symmetry.space_group_name_H-M   'P 1'
#
loop_
_entity.id
_entity.type
_entity.pdbx_description
1 polymer ?
#
loop_
_entity_poly.entity_id
_entity_poly.type
_entity_poly.pdbx_seq_one_letter_code
_entity_poly.pdbx_strand_id
1 'polypeptide(L)'
;MVPIRSVPIEPGGLTYHDLPWIIQHREDRCTLCGHCTSVCPKECLHLTYRRQRMPNLEVMSNKRGSEYRTFVGIRQKTDMAHACIGCGMCAMVCPNEAITPVLNTVENRTLFLANQKGEAYKRGGRRNTSGPTLLDRIMFDRISMLTDPALDAGRHEFTVSTTLGRILSPEDYLTRRAQGGWIPPTREVFPFIIGSMSFGALSPNMWLGLLQGVAYCNEVLGIPVVMCTGEGGCPPWVLKSPYLKYIILQIASGYFGWDEIIRAIPDMQCDPAAIEIKYGQGAKPGDGGLLMWYKVSKLIARLRGVPEGVDLPSPPVHQTLYSIEESVMKMIQTLSMAFDHKVPVYPKISASTSAKSV
;
A
#
# COMPACT_ATOMS: atom_id res chain seq x y z
N MET A 1 40.90 7.35 24.20
CA MET A 1 39.45 7.64 24.22
C MET A 1 38.95 7.74 22.80
N VAL A 2 38.28 6.70 22.28
CA VAL A 2 37.44 6.86 21.08
C VAL A 2 35.99 6.79 21.58
N PRO A 3 35.25 7.90 21.59
CA PRO A 3 33.84 7.88 21.95
C PRO A 3 33.12 7.10 20.86
N ILE A 4 32.57 5.94 21.20
CA ILE A 4 31.56 5.29 20.37
C ILE A 4 30.42 6.29 20.30
N ARG A 5 30.23 6.87 19.12
CA ARG A 5 29.24 7.89 18.82
C ARG A 5 27.89 7.43 19.38
N SER A 6 27.37 8.14 20.39
CA SER A 6 25.94 8.45 20.43
C SER A 6 25.55 8.78 18.99
N VAL A 7 24.52 8.12 18.45
CA VAL A 7 24.03 8.33 17.06
C VAL A 7 24.29 9.79 16.70
N PRO A 8 25.20 10.08 15.75
CA PRO A 8 25.61 11.46 15.52
C PRO A 8 24.37 12.22 15.08
N ILE A 9 23.83 13.02 16.00
CA ILE A 9 22.82 14.01 15.65
C ILE A 9 23.63 15.11 14.99
N GLU A 10 23.84 14.98 13.68
CA GLU A 10 24.29 16.09 12.88
C GLU A 10 23.22 17.19 12.97
N PRO A 11 23.59 18.48 13.00
CA PRO A 11 22.61 19.56 12.91
C PRO A 11 21.71 19.34 11.68
N GLY A 12 20.42 19.06 11.88
CA GLY A 12 19.47 18.69 10.82
C GLY A 12 19.19 17.19 10.65
N GLY A 13 19.82 16.32 11.43
CA GLY A 13 19.52 14.88 11.50
C GLY A 13 18.23 14.60 12.26
N LEU A 14 17.39 13.74 11.70
CA LEU A 14 16.15 13.29 12.34
C LEU A 14 16.45 12.37 13.53
N THR A 15 15.71 12.54 14.62
CA THR A 15 15.62 11.57 15.69
C THR A 15 14.33 10.76 15.55
N TYR A 16 14.23 9.64 16.27
CA TYR A 16 12.99 8.87 16.29
C TYR A 16 11.80 9.68 16.85
N HIS A 17 12.07 10.69 17.70
CA HIS A 17 11.07 11.63 18.20
C HIS A 17 10.62 12.67 17.18
N ASP A 18 11.26 12.77 16.02
CA ASP A 18 10.83 13.67 14.94
C ASP A 18 9.96 12.94 13.90
N LEU A 19 9.86 11.60 13.98
CA LEU A 19 9.06 10.77 13.08
C LEU A 19 7.60 10.69 13.58
N PRO A 20 6.60 10.58 12.68
CA PRO A 20 5.19 10.49 13.07
C PRO A 20 4.85 9.22 13.85
N TRP A 21 5.57 8.13 13.59
CA TRP A 21 5.38 6.85 14.27
C TRP A 21 6.68 6.39 14.92
N ILE A 22 6.61 6.07 16.22
CA ILE A 22 7.71 5.55 17.02
C ILE A 22 7.47 4.07 17.28
N ILE A 23 8.51 3.28 17.11
CA ILE A 23 8.48 1.86 17.45
C ILE A 23 8.87 1.68 18.92
N GLN A 24 7.95 1.15 19.72
CA GLN A 24 8.23 0.69 21.06
C GLN A 24 8.70 -0.77 21.01
N HIS A 25 9.87 -1.05 21.58
CA HIS A 25 10.46 -2.38 21.65
C HIS A 25 10.69 -2.78 23.11
N ARG A 26 10.20 -3.96 23.47
CA ARG A 26 10.28 -4.56 24.81
C ARG A 26 11.35 -5.65 24.82
N GLU A 27 12.51 -5.32 25.38
CA GLU A 27 13.67 -6.24 25.48
C GLU A 27 13.36 -7.49 26.31
N ASP A 28 12.47 -7.38 27.29
CA ASP A 28 12.08 -8.47 28.20
C ASP A 28 11.30 -9.59 27.49
N ARG A 29 10.63 -9.28 26.38
CA ARG A 29 9.77 -10.23 25.65
C ARG A 29 10.34 -10.68 24.31
N CYS A 30 11.34 -9.98 23.78
CA CYS A 30 11.85 -10.21 22.45
C CYS A 30 12.70 -11.49 22.36
N THR A 31 12.33 -12.42 21.47
CA THR A 31 13.10 -13.65 21.19
C THR A 31 14.15 -13.47 20.10
N LEU A 32 14.30 -12.26 19.55
CA LEU A 32 15.23 -11.94 18.46
C LEU A 32 15.03 -12.80 17.20
N CYS A 33 13.81 -13.29 16.96
CA CYS A 33 13.47 -14.14 15.82
C CYS A 33 13.51 -13.43 14.45
N GLY A 34 13.64 -12.09 14.41
CA GLY A 34 13.76 -11.31 13.17
C GLY A 34 12.47 -11.12 12.35
N HIS A 35 11.34 -11.73 12.73
CA HIS A 35 10.11 -11.71 11.93
C HIS A 35 9.54 -10.30 11.69
N CYS A 36 9.60 -9.45 12.71
CA CYS A 36 9.16 -8.07 12.59
C CYS A 36 10.05 -7.25 11.63
N THR A 37 11.35 -7.57 11.54
CA THR A 37 12.28 -6.88 10.64
C THR A 37 12.11 -7.34 9.20
N SER A 38 11.73 -8.61 8.97
CA SER A 38 11.49 -9.15 7.63
C SER A 38 10.18 -8.67 7.02
N VAL A 39 9.12 -8.54 7.84
CA VAL A 39 7.80 -8.17 7.33
C VAL A 39 7.64 -6.66 7.10
N CYS A 40 8.56 -5.84 7.61
CA CYS A 40 8.42 -4.39 7.60
C CYS A 40 8.51 -3.83 6.16
N PRO A 41 7.42 -3.27 5.61
CA PRO A 41 7.37 -2.85 4.21
C PRO A 41 8.29 -1.66 3.91
N LYS A 42 8.53 -0.80 4.90
CA LYS A 42 9.41 0.37 4.78
C LYS A 42 10.85 0.07 5.22
N GLU A 43 11.14 -1.19 5.57
CA GLU A 43 12.41 -1.60 6.19
C GLU A 43 12.85 -0.66 7.33
N CYS A 44 11.87 -0.18 8.11
CA CYS A 44 12.11 0.78 9.19
C CYS A 44 12.80 0.12 10.38
N LEU A 45 12.70 -1.20 10.51
CA LEU A 45 13.23 -1.96 11.64
C LEU A 45 14.53 -2.67 11.26
N HIS A 46 15.50 -2.66 12.16
CA HIS A 46 16.71 -3.46 12.05
C HIS A 46 17.13 -4.02 13.40
N LEU A 47 17.73 -5.21 13.38
CA LEU A 47 18.38 -5.80 14.54
C LEU A 47 19.71 -5.10 14.79
N THR A 48 20.00 -4.79 16.05
CA THR A 48 21.24 -4.13 16.44
C THR A 48 21.67 -4.56 17.83
N TYR A 49 22.97 -4.42 18.10
CA TYR A 49 23.54 -4.51 19.42
C TYR A 49 24.37 -3.25 19.69
N ARG A 50 24.34 -2.73 20.91
CA ARG A 50 25.16 -1.57 21.29
C ARG A 50 25.51 -1.61 22.76
N ARG A 51 26.66 -1.04 23.09
CA ARG A 51 27.02 -0.76 24.48
C ARG A 51 26.33 0.54 24.92
N GLN A 52 25.39 0.43 25.85
CA GLN A 52 24.66 1.54 26.43
C GLN A 52 25.30 1.94 27.76
N ARG A 53 25.65 3.22 27.89
CA ARG A 53 26.11 3.79 29.15
C ARG A 53 24.89 4.07 30.02
N MET A 54 24.84 3.47 31.20
CA MET A 54 23.88 3.78 32.24
C MET A 54 24.58 4.65 33.28
N PRO A 55 24.24 5.95 33.37
CA PRO A 55 24.79 6.78 34.43
C PRO A 55 24.31 6.23 35.77
N ASN A 56 25.24 5.93 36.69
CA ASN A 56 24.86 5.54 38.03
C ASN A 56 24.48 6.83 38.79
N LEU A 57 23.17 7.00 39.02
CA LEU A 57 22.56 8.16 39.66
C LEU A 57 22.27 7.86 41.14
N GLU A 58 23.32 7.59 41.91
CA GLU A 58 23.22 7.59 43.36
C GLU A 58 23.15 9.04 43.86
N VAL A 59 21.93 9.53 44.07
CA VAL A 59 21.63 10.93 44.42
C VAL A 59 22.37 11.42 45.68
N MET A 60 22.73 10.50 46.59
CA MET A 60 23.43 10.81 47.85
C MET A 60 24.94 10.52 47.83
N SER A 61 25.48 10.05 46.71
CA SER A 61 26.90 9.68 46.58
C SER A 61 27.66 10.73 45.78
N ASN A 62 28.80 11.21 46.30
CA ASN A 62 29.70 12.08 45.56
C ASN A 62 30.50 11.34 44.47
N LYS A 63 30.34 10.02 44.34
CA LYS A 63 31.01 9.22 43.31
C LYS A 63 30.16 9.13 42.06
N ARG A 64 30.60 9.81 41.00
CA ARG A 64 30.00 9.67 39.66
C ARG A 64 30.49 8.37 39.02
N GLY A 65 29.62 7.35 39.02
CA GLY A 65 29.85 6.08 38.32
C GLY A 65 29.16 6.02 36.97
N SER A 66 29.62 5.13 36.09
CA SER A 66 28.87 4.78 34.87
C SER A 66 28.99 3.29 34.64
N GLU A 67 27.85 2.62 34.64
CA GLU A 67 27.75 1.22 34.26
C GLU A 67 27.52 1.13 32.76
N TYR A 68 27.86 -0.02 32.20
CA TYR A 68 27.66 -0.28 30.78
C TYR A 68 26.87 -1.57 30.63
N ARG A 69 25.73 -1.47 29.95
CA ARG A 69 24.90 -2.61 29.57
C ARG A 69 25.01 -2.81 28.07
N THR A 70 25.09 -4.05 27.62
CA THR A 70 24.93 -4.36 26.20
C THR A 70 23.43 -4.47 25.89
N PHE A 71 22.93 -3.60 25.04
CA PHE A 71 21.59 -3.71 24.44
C PHE A 71 21.68 -4.63 23.24
N VAL A 72 20.75 -5.59 23.13
CA VAL A 72 20.54 -6.42 21.95
C VAL A 72 19.04 -6.40 21.65
N GLY A 73 18.65 -5.96 20.47
CA GLY A 73 17.23 -5.80 20.16
C GLY A 73 16.96 -5.15 18.83
N ILE A 74 15.71 -4.73 18.65
CA ILE A 74 15.24 -4.09 17.42
C ILE A 74 15.28 -2.57 17.60
N ARG A 75 15.71 -1.86 16.56
CA ARG A 75 15.68 -0.39 16.49
C ARG A 75 15.05 0.09 15.21
N GLN A 76 14.45 1.27 15.30
CA GLN A 76 13.89 2.00 14.17
C GLN A 76 14.99 2.83 13.50
N LYS A 77 15.04 2.81 12.16
CA LYS A 77 15.85 3.72 11.35
C LYS A 77 15.30 5.14 11.48
N THR A 78 16.20 6.12 11.51
CA THR A 78 15.84 7.54 11.63
C THR A 78 15.71 8.25 10.27
N ASP A 79 16.06 7.58 9.17
CA ASP A 79 16.00 8.16 7.83
C ASP A 79 14.56 8.31 7.33
N MET A 80 14.24 9.42 6.67
CA MET A 80 12.92 9.65 6.05
C MET A 80 12.51 8.56 5.06
N ALA A 81 13.47 8.04 4.29
CA ALA A 81 13.20 6.99 3.30
C ALA A 81 12.60 5.72 3.94
N HIS A 82 12.93 5.46 5.21
CA HIS A 82 12.50 4.31 5.98
C HIS A 82 11.55 4.70 7.13
N ALA A 83 10.89 5.86 7.05
CA ALA A 83 9.96 6.30 8.08
C ALA A 83 8.82 5.29 8.26
N CYS A 84 8.47 5.00 9.52
CA CYS A 84 7.37 4.09 9.85
C CYS A 84 6.03 4.74 9.49
N ILE A 85 5.12 3.96 8.89
CA ILE A 85 3.78 4.39 8.47
C ILE A 85 2.66 3.91 9.41
N GLY A 86 2.99 3.28 10.53
CA GLY A 86 1.99 2.83 11.51
C GLY A 86 1.16 1.60 11.12
N CYS A 87 1.53 0.87 10.07
CA CYS A 87 0.76 -0.28 9.55
C CYS A 87 0.55 -1.47 10.52
N GLY A 88 1.18 -1.49 11.70
CA GLY A 88 0.97 -2.55 12.71
C GLY A 88 1.52 -3.94 12.37
N MET A 89 2.02 -4.18 11.16
CA MET A 89 2.48 -5.52 10.74
C MET A 89 3.52 -6.15 11.67
N CYS A 90 4.44 -5.33 12.20
CA CYS A 90 5.45 -5.79 13.15
C CYS A 90 4.87 -6.34 14.45
N ALA A 91 3.76 -5.77 14.93
CA ALA A 91 3.05 -6.24 16.11
C ALA A 91 2.31 -7.55 15.82
N MET A 92 1.66 -7.63 14.66
CA MET A 92 0.89 -8.82 14.23
C MET A 92 1.75 -10.08 14.08
N VAL A 93 2.99 -9.94 13.60
CA VAL A 93 3.90 -11.10 13.43
C VAL A 93 4.74 -11.40 14.67
N CYS A 94 4.65 -10.59 15.73
CA CYS A 94 5.46 -10.79 16.92
C CYS A 94 4.81 -11.82 17.85
N PRO A 95 5.45 -12.98 18.11
CA PRO A 95 4.83 -14.03 18.91
C PRO A 95 4.62 -13.63 20.39
N ASN A 96 5.39 -12.66 20.88
CA ASN A 96 5.42 -12.26 22.29
C ASN A 96 5.02 -10.80 22.52
N GLU A 97 4.42 -10.13 21.51
CA GLU A 97 4.02 -8.72 21.59
C GLU A 97 5.17 -7.79 22.04
N ALA A 98 6.39 -8.10 21.61
CA ALA A 98 7.59 -7.39 22.02
C ALA A 98 7.80 -6.07 21.26
N ILE A 99 6.97 -5.78 20.25
CA ILE A 99 7.12 -4.60 19.38
C ILE A 99 5.77 -4.06 18.96
N THR A 100 5.60 -2.73 18.99
CA THR A 100 4.39 -2.07 18.51
C THR A 100 4.68 -0.66 17.98
N PRO A 101 4.06 -0.22 16.87
CA PRO A 101 4.11 1.16 16.45
C PRO A 101 3.15 2.00 17.30
N VAL A 102 3.65 3.11 17.83
CA VAL A 102 2.89 4.08 18.60
C VAL A 102 2.97 5.43 17.91
N LEU A 103 1.84 6.13 17.83
CA LEU A 103 1.80 7.47 17.28
C LEU A 103 2.64 8.40 18.16
N ASN A 104 3.49 9.21 17.53
CA ASN A 104 4.29 10.17 18.23
C ASN A 104 3.43 11.34 18.70
N THR A 105 3.64 11.76 19.96
CA THR A 105 2.93 12.90 20.56
C THR A 105 3.56 14.25 20.23
N VAL A 106 4.78 14.25 19.70
CA VAL A 106 5.50 15.46 19.29
C VAL A 106 5.02 15.89 17.90
N GLU A 107 4.96 17.21 17.65
CA GLU A 107 4.64 17.78 16.34
C GLU A 107 5.49 17.14 15.21
N ASN A 108 4.81 16.79 14.12
CA ASN A 108 5.42 16.09 13.00
C ASN A 108 6.40 17.01 12.23
N ARG A 109 7.69 16.88 12.54
CA ARG A 109 8.77 17.65 11.90
C ARG A 109 9.25 17.09 10.57
N THR A 110 8.74 15.92 10.17
CA THR A 110 9.13 15.30 8.88
C THR A 110 8.80 16.17 7.67
N LEU A 111 7.78 17.03 7.77
CA LEU A 111 7.40 17.98 6.71
C LEU A 111 8.55 18.91 6.30
N PHE A 112 9.43 19.27 7.24
CA PHE A 112 10.57 20.14 6.98
C PHE A 112 11.78 19.39 6.39
N LEU A 113 11.78 18.06 6.47
CA LEU A 113 12.94 17.21 6.18
C LEU A 113 12.66 16.17 5.08
N ALA A 114 11.43 16.07 4.59
CA ALA A 114 11.06 15.19 3.48
C ALA A 114 11.77 15.56 2.16
N ASN A 115 12.07 16.84 1.95
CA ASN A 115 12.63 17.38 0.70
C ASN A 115 14.02 17.99 0.87
N GLN A 116 14.96 17.27 1.51
CA GLN A 116 16.34 17.77 1.72
C GLN A 116 17.08 18.15 0.42
N LYS A 117 16.72 17.54 -0.72
CA LYS A 117 17.26 17.86 -2.06
C LYS A 117 16.34 18.77 -2.89
N GLY A 118 15.19 19.18 -2.33
CA GLY A 118 14.26 20.08 -2.99
C GLY A 118 14.80 21.51 -2.98
N GLU A 119 14.45 22.31 -3.98
CA GLU A 119 14.69 23.74 -3.89
C GLU A 119 13.82 24.31 -2.77
N ALA A 120 14.44 25.02 -1.81
CA ALA A 120 13.70 25.77 -0.80
C ALA A 120 12.72 26.74 -1.47
N TYR A 121 11.60 27.04 -0.83
CA TYR A 121 10.62 28.03 -1.32
C TYR A 121 11.32 29.36 -1.63
N LYS A 122 11.60 29.64 -2.91
CA LYS A 122 12.16 30.92 -3.35
C LYS A 122 11.02 31.93 -3.40
N ARG A 123 11.10 32.98 -2.58
CA ARG A 123 10.23 34.16 -2.70
C ARG A 123 10.50 34.80 -4.07
N GLY A 124 9.60 34.60 -5.03
CA GLY A 124 9.69 35.22 -6.35
C GLY A 124 10.28 34.29 -7.41
N GLY A 125 9.44 33.42 -7.95
CA GLY A 125 9.71 32.67 -9.17
C GLY A 125 8.40 32.05 -9.63
N ARG A 126 8.02 32.26 -10.89
CA ARG A 126 6.80 31.72 -11.51
C ARG A 126 6.87 30.19 -11.61
N ARG A 127 6.68 29.50 -10.48
CA ARG A 127 5.90 28.27 -10.38
C ARG A 127 4.64 28.67 -9.61
N ASN A 128 3.60 28.93 -10.37
CA ASN A 128 2.35 29.49 -9.88
C ASN A 128 1.55 28.42 -9.13
N THR A 129 1.78 28.26 -7.84
CA THR A 129 0.71 28.14 -6.84
C THR A 129 1.32 28.31 -5.44
N SER A 130 0.97 29.41 -4.80
CA SER A 130 1.19 29.64 -3.38
C SER A 130 -0.05 29.20 -2.61
N GLY A 131 0.15 28.46 -1.51
CA GLY A 131 -0.92 27.85 -0.71
C GLY A 131 -1.14 26.37 -1.08
N PRO A 132 -1.99 25.65 -0.33
CA PRO A 132 -2.31 24.26 -0.62
C PRO A 132 -2.74 24.14 -2.09
N THR A 133 -2.05 23.29 -2.84
CA THR A 133 -2.35 22.98 -4.25
C THR A 133 -3.78 22.44 -4.36
N LEU A 134 -4.34 22.36 -5.57
CA LEU A 134 -5.64 21.68 -5.74
C LEU A 134 -5.60 20.30 -5.08
N LEU A 135 -4.49 19.56 -5.23
CA LEU A 135 -4.28 18.26 -4.60
C LEU A 135 -4.22 18.33 -3.07
N ASP A 136 -3.59 19.38 -2.49
CA ASP A 136 -3.55 19.58 -1.04
C ASP A 136 -4.88 20.12 -0.46
N ARG A 137 -5.74 20.68 -1.31
CA ARG A 137 -7.13 21.10 -0.98
C ARG A 137 -8.15 20.01 -1.27
N ILE A 138 -7.77 18.95 -1.98
CA ILE A 138 -8.58 17.73 -2.07
C ILE A 138 -8.47 17.07 -0.70
N MET A 139 -9.31 17.54 0.21
CA MET A 139 -9.74 16.71 1.33
C MET A 139 -10.70 15.69 0.73
N PHE A 140 -10.35 14.41 0.84
CA PHE A 140 -11.29 13.32 0.63
C PHE A 140 -12.21 13.24 1.85
N ASP A 141 -13.06 14.25 2.04
CA ASP A 141 -13.94 14.36 3.22
C ASP A 141 -15.33 13.76 2.99
N ARG A 142 -15.56 13.12 1.84
CA ARG A 142 -16.77 12.36 1.54
C ARG A 142 -16.49 11.29 0.50
N ILE A 143 -16.63 10.02 0.89
CA ILE A 143 -16.88 8.94 -0.08
C ILE A 143 -18.40 8.79 -0.16
N SER A 144 -19.05 9.71 -0.86
CA SER A 144 -20.51 9.76 -1.05
C SER A 144 -21.11 8.57 -1.84
N MET A 145 -20.33 7.50 -2.01
CA MET A 145 -20.69 6.27 -2.73
C MET A 145 -20.72 5.05 -1.82
N LEU A 146 -20.27 5.17 -0.56
CA LEU A 146 -20.20 4.02 0.34
C LEU A 146 -21.38 3.91 1.29
N THR A 147 -22.06 5.01 1.61
CA THR A 147 -23.18 5.00 2.57
C THR A 147 -24.28 5.98 2.19
N ASP A 148 -25.53 5.56 2.41
CA ASP A 148 -26.71 6.44 2.38
C ASP A 148 -27.53 6.21 3.67
N PRO A 149 -27.63 7.20 4.59
CA PRO A 149 -27.00 8.52 4.54
C PRO A 149 -25.51 8.48 4.87
N ALA A 150 -24.80 9.57 4.59
CA ALA A 150 -23.38 9.74 4.90
C ALA A 150 -23.15 9.73 6.43
N LEU A 151 -22.75 8.58 6.97
CA LEU A 151 -22.37 8.46 8.38
C LEU A 151 -20.88 8.82 8.51
N ASP A 152 -20.64 9.97 9.13
CA ASP A 152 -19.45 10.25 9.94
C ASP A 152 -18.12 10.58 9.21
N ALA A 153 -18.00 11.82 8.72
CA ALA A 153 -16.73 12.39 8.24
C ALA A 153 -15.72 12.71 9.37
N GLY A 154 -16.13 12.64 10.64
CA GLY A 154 -15.32 13.06 11.79
C GLY A 154 -14.55 11.95 12.49
N ARG A 155 -14.76 10.66 12.14
CA ARG A 155 -14.23 9.54 12.93
C ARG A 155 -13.06 8.77 12.33
N HIS A 156 -12.71 8.96 11.05
CA HIS A 156 -11.67 8.15 10.42
C HIS A 156 -10.75 8.97 9.51
N GLU A 157 -9.54 9.27 10.01
CA GLU A 157 -8.43 9.74 9.17
C GLU A 157 -7.87 8.56 8.37
N PHE A 158 -7.93 8.63 7.04
CA PHE A 158 -7.33 7.63 6.15
C PHE A 158 -5.94 8.09 5.71
N THR A 159 -4.93 7.25 5.93
CA THR A 159 -3.57 7.51 5.45
C THR A 159 -3.48 7.11 3.97
N VAL A 160 -3.29 8.10 3.08
CA VAL A 160 -3.28 7.90 1.60
C VAL A 160 -1.96 7.27 1.12
N SER A 161 -0.93 7.22 1.96
CA SER A 161 0.33 6.55 1.63
C SER A 161 0.24 5.03 1.86
N THR A 162 -0.10 4.29 0.80
CA THR A 162 0.03 2.83 0.78
C THR A 162 1.31 2.44 0.03
N THR A 163 2.08 1.53 0.60
CA THR A 163 3.24 0.94 -0.09
C THR A 163 2.78 -0.29 -0.86
N LEU A 164 3.01 -0.33 -2.16
CA LEU A 164 2.65 -1.48 -3.01
C LEU A 164 3.89 -2.36 -3.20
N GLY A 165 3.70 -3.67 -3.13
CA GLY A 165 4.78 -4.64 -3.26
C GLY A 165 4.41 -5.98 -2.62
N ARG A 166 5.09 -7.05 -3.04
CA ARG A 166 4.90 -8.38 -2.47
C ARG A 166 5.73 -8.49 -1.19
N ILE A 167 5.06 -8.58 -0.04
CA ILE A 167 5.74 -8.86 1.22
C ILE A 167 5.91 -10.38 1.30
N LEU A 168 7.16 -10.84 1.30
CA LEU A 168 7.47 -12.26 1.48
C LEU A 168 7.10 -12.71 2.90
N SER A 169 6.85 -14.01 3.08
CA SER A 169 6.76 -14.57 4.43
C SER A 169 8.06 -14.30 5.19
N PRO A 170 8.02 -14.17 6.53
CA PRO A 170 9.24 -13.98 7.33
C PRO A 170 10.33 -15.01 7.03
N GLU A 171 9.95 -16.27 6.85
CA GLU A 171 10.84 -17.39 6.56
C GLU A 171 11.48 -17.26 5.16
N ASP A 172 10.67 -16.97 4.14
CA ASP A 172 11.16 -16.79 2.76
C ASP A 172 12.09 -15.59 2.66
N TYR A 173 11.73 -14.48 3.32
CA TYR A 173 12.56 -13.27 3.32
C TYR A 173 13.94 -13.55 3.93
N LEU A 174 13.98 -14.20 5.10
CA LEU A 174 15.22 -14.53 5.79
C LEU A 174 16.07 -15.49 4.96
N THR A 175 15.45 -16.52 4.39
CA THR A 175 16.12 -17.52 3.55
C THR A 175 16.74 -16.87 2.30
N ARG A 176 15.96 -16.07 1.56
CA ARG A 176 16.46 -15.37 0.38
C ARG A 176 17.56 -14.37 0.73
N ARG A 177 17.41 -13.63 1.83
CA ARG A 177 18.43 -12.69 2.28
C ARG A 177 19.75 -13.39 2.61
N ALA A 178 19.69 -14.55 3.29
CA ALA A 178 20.88 -15.34 3.61
C ALA A 178 21.58 -15.90 2.37
N GLN A 179 20.80 -16.30 1.36
CA GLN A 179 21.31 -16.83 0.08
C GLN A 179 21.69 -15.74 -0.93
N GLY A 180 21.48 -14.46 -0.62
CA GLY A 180 21.67 -13.36 -1.57
C GLY A 180 20.67 -13.37 -2.74
N GLY A 181 19.52 -14.02 -2.58
CA GLY A 181 18.46 -14.09 -3.58
C GLY A 181 17.71 -12.77 -3.77
N TRP A 182 17.01 -12.63 -4.89
CA TRP A 182 16.21 -11.44 -5.19
C TRP A 182 14.98 -11.34 -4.28
N ILE A 183 14.84 -10.17 -3.65
CA ILE A 183 13.71 -9.81 -2.78
C ILE A 183 12.90 -8.73 -3.51
N PRO A 184 11.59 -8.94 -3.74
CA PRO A 184 10.75 -7.94 -4.38
C PRO A 184 10.72 -6.68 -3.50
N PRO A 185 11.04 -5.49 -4.06
CA PRO A 185 11.13 -4.28 -3.27
C PRO A 185 9.73 -3.76 -2.91
N THR A 186 9.49 -3.49 -1.62
CA THR A 186 8.29 -2.80 -1.15
C THR A 186 8.59 -1.30 -1.10
N ARG A 187 8.12 -0.55 -2.08
CA ARG A 187 8.45 0.88 -2.23
C ARG A 187 7.18 1.67 -2.53
N GLU A 188 7.21 2.97 -2.24
CA GLU A 188 6.27 3.95 -2.84
C GLU A 188 6.51 4.13 -4.35
N VAL A 189 7.37 3.29 -4.93
CA VAL A 189 7.65 3.25 -6.35
C VAL A 189 6.46 2.58 -7.02
N PHE A 190 5.64 3.42 -7.62
CA PHE A 190 4.79 3.04 -8.74
C PHE A 190 5.61 2.17 -9.72
N PRO A 191 5.33 0.87 -9.91
CA PRO A 191 5.43 0.37 -11.27
C PRO A 191 4.61 1.31 -12.14
N PHE A 192 5.00 1.56 -13.39
CA PHE A 192 4.07 2.24 -14.28
C PHE A 192 2.78 1.40 -14.31
N ILE A 193 1.70 1.94 -13.74
CA ILE A 193 0.40 1.26 -13.70
C ILE A 193 -0.34 1.72 -14.94
N ILE A 194 -0.50 0.81 -15.89
CA ILE A 194 -1.41 1.05 -17.00
C ILE A 194 -2.83 1.00 -16.42
N GLY A 195 -3.52 2.13 -16.52
CA GLY A 195 -4.81 2.34 -15.88
C GLY A 195 -5.88 1.32 -16.29
N SER A 196 -6.86 1.13 -15.41
CA SER A 196 -7.93 0.13 -15.54
C SER A 196 -8.82 0.41 -16.75
N MET A 197 -8.64 -0.35 -17.82
CA MET A 197 -9.43 -0.28 -19.05
C MET A 197 -9.95 -1.66 -19.40
N SER A 198 -11.28 -1.81 -19.43
CA SER A 198 -11.92 -3.13 -19.49
C SER A 198 -11.75 -3.83 -20.84
N PHE A 199 -11.65 -5.16 -20.77
CA PHE A 199 -11.82 -6.02 -21.93
C PHE A 199 -13.25 -5.83 -22.49
N GLY A 200 -13.37 -5.25 -23.69
CA GLY A 200 -14.62 -4.76 -24.28
C GLY A 200 -14.67 -3.24 -24.47
N ALA A 201 -14.14 -2.46 -23.51
CA ALA A 201 -13.87 -1.04 -23.76
C ALA A 201 -12.71 -0.92 -24.77
N LEU A 202 -11.63 -1.65 -24.52
CA LEU A 202 -10.55 -1.90 -25.49
C LEU A 202 -10.89 -3.10 -26.37
N SER A 203 -10.33 -3.12 -27.58
CA SER A 203 -10.38 -4.31 -28.43
C SER A 203 -9.57 -5.45 -27.77
N PRO A 204 -9.96 -6.72 -27.97
CA PRO A 204 -9.18 -7.86 -27.48
C PRO A 204 -7.71 -7.79 -27.87
N ASN A 205 -7.42 -7.41 -29.12
CA ASN A 205 -6.05 -7.30 -29.64
C ASN A 205 -5.25 -6.21 -28.93
N MET A 206 -5.86 -5.06 -28.66
CA MET A 206 -5.20 -3.98 -27.92
C MET A 206 -4.91 -4.40 -26.49
N TRP A 207 -5.88 -5.02 -25.81
CA TRP A 207 -5.70 -5.47 -24.43
C TRP A 207 -4.60 -6.54 -24.32
N LEU A 208 -4.56 -7.50 -25.25
CA LEU A 208 -3.50 -8.50 -25.32
C LEU A 208 -2.15 -7.92 -25.72
N GLY A 209 -2.13 -6.93 -26.61
CA GLY A 209 -0.92 -6.19 -26.98
C GLY A 209 -0.33 -5.41 -25.80
N LEU A 210 -1.19 -4.83 -24.95
CA LEU A 210 -0.75 -4.22 -23.68
C LEU A 210 -0.11 -5.27 -22.76
N LEU A 211 -0.73 -6.44 -22.60
CA LEU A 211 -0.15 -7.53 -21.80
C LEU A 211 1.22 -7.97 -22.32
N GLN A 212 1.36 -8.10 -23.65
CA GLN A 212 2.66 -8.40 -24.28
C GLN A 212 3.70 -7.31 -24.01
N GLY A 213 3.33 -6.04 -24.13
CA GLY A 213 4.21 -4.91 -23.83
C GLY A 213 4.64 -4.89 -22.36
N VAL A 214 3.71 -5.12 -21.44
CA VAL A 214 3.98 -5.23 -20.00
C VAL A 214 4.93 -6.40 -19.72
N ALA A 215 4.69 -7.56 -20.32
CA ALA A 215 5.58 -8.72 -20.18
C ALA A 215 6.98 -8.41 -20.72
N TYR A 216 7.10 -7.77 -21.88
CA TYR A 216 8.39 -7.37 -22.46
C TYR A 216 9.15 -6.37 -21.57
N CYS A 217 8.45 -5.36 -21.04
CA CYS A 217 9.04 -4.40 -20.10
C CYS A 217 9.64 -5.10 -18.87
N ASN A 218 8.92 -6.06 -18.28
CA ASN A 218 9.39 -6.74 -17.08
C ASN A 218 10.46 -7.81 -17.37
N GLU A 219 10.23 -8.68 -18.36
CA GLU A 219 11.05 -9.87 -18.60
C GLU A 219 12.30 -9.58 -19.43
N VAL A 220 12.27 -8.56 -20.32
CA VAL A 220 13.39 -8.21 -21.21
C VAL A 220 14.09 -6.93 -20.76
N LEU A 221 13.34 -5.88 -20.45
CA LEU A 221 13.92 -4.57 -20.11
C LEU A 221 14.18 -4.39 -18.61
N GLY A 222 13.64 -5.27 -17.75
CA GLY A 222 13.73 -5.12 -16.29
C GLY A 222 13.03 -3.87 -15.75
N ILE A 223 12.09 -3.29 -16.50
CA ILE A 223 11.30 -2.12 -16.11
C ILE A 223 10.02 -2.62 -15.43
N PRO A 224 9.79 -2.31 -14.14
CA PRO A 224 8.61 -2.76 -13.44
C PRO A 224 7.36 -2.02 -13.95
N VAL A 225 6.47 -2.76 -14.61
CA VAL A 225 5.20 -2.26 -15.16
C VAL A 225 4.11 -3.26 -14.79
N VAL A 226 2.94 -2.76 -14.42
CA VAL A 226 1.74 -3.59 -14.20
C VAL A 226 0.57 -2.98 -14.96
N MET A 227 -0.44 -3.78 -15.29
CA MET A 227 -1.66 -3.29 -15.91
C MET A 227 -2.89 -3.73 -15.14
N CYS A 228 -3.91 -2.90 -15.12
CA CYS A 228 -5.18 -3.23 -14.49
C CYS A 228 -6.21 -3.73 -15.52
N THR A 229 -6.93 -4.81 -15.22
CA THR A 229 -7.89 -5.45 -16.15
C THR A 229 -9.06 -4.56 -16.52
N GLY A 230 -9.41 -3.61 -15.64
CA GLY A 230 -10.70 -2.95 -15.67
C GLY A 230 -11.85 -3.90 -15.29
N GLU A 231 -13.07 -3.38 -15.29
CA GLU A 231 -14.30 -4.05 -14.83
C GLU A 231 -14.82 -5.18 -15.75
N GLY A 232 -14.08 -5.56 -16.80
CA GLY A 232 -14.60 -6.42 -17.87
C GLY A 232 -14.32 -7.91 -17.71
N GLY A 233 -13.68 -8.32 -16.62
CA GLY A 233 -13.10 -9.65 -16.45
C GLY A 233 -11.70 -9.78 -17.06
N CYS A 234 -11.15 -10.99 -16.98
CA CYS A 234 -9.81 -11.33 -17.47
C CYS A 234 -9.88 -12.63 -18.29
N PRO A 235 -9.24 -12.74 -19.47
CA PRO A 235 -9.29 -13.95 -20.26
C PRO A 235 -8.83 -15.20 -19.47
N PRO A 236 -9.55 -16.34 -19.53
CA PRO A 236 -9.27 -17.50 -18.67
C PRO A 236 -7.84 -18.04 -18.77
N TRP A 237 -7.26 -18.02 -19.97
CA TRP A 237 -5.89 -18.48 -20.17
C TRP A 237 -4.86 -17.60 -19.46
N VAL A 238 -5.13 -16.30 -19.33
CA VAL A 238 -4.25 -15.34 -18.64
C VAL A 238 -4.23 -15.64 -17.15
N LEU A 239 -5.39 -15.97 -16.57
CA LEU A 239 -5.53 -16.38 -15.17
C LEU A 239 -4.69 -17.63 -14.85
N LYS A 240 -4.49 -18.51 -15.83
CA LYS A 240 -3.68 -19.73 -15.69
C LYS A 240 -2.26 -19.57 -16.26
N SER A 241 -1.80 -18.33 -16.50
CA SER A 241 -0.49 -18.05 -17.11
C SER A 241 0.50 -17.45 -16.10
N PRO A 242 1.82 -17.57 -16.34
CA PRO A 242 2.83 -16.90 -15.51
C PRO A 242 2.79 -15.37 -15.64
N TYR A 243 2.03 -14.81 -16.59
CA TYR A 243 1.89 -13.36 -16.78
C TYR A 243 0.88 -12.74 -15.81
N LEU A 244 0.09 -13.54 -15.08
CA LEU A 244 -0.87 -13.04 -14.10
C LEU A 244 -0.19 -12.18 -13.02
N LYS A 245 1.07 -12.46 -12.68
CA LYS A 245 1.90 -11.65 -11.76
C LYS A 245 2.07 -10.18 -12.16
N TYR A 246 1.74 -9.81 -13.41
CA TYR A 246 1.79 -8.43 -13.92
C TYR A 246 0.43 -7.74 -13.98
N ILE A 247 -0.63 -8.42 -13.54
CA ILE A 247 -2.00 -7.97 -13.72
C ILE A 247 -2.61 -7.63 -12.36
N ILE A 248 -3.24 -6.46 -12.31
CA ILE A 248 -4.13 -6.04 -11.23
C ILE A 248 -5.56 -6.39 -11.63
N LEU A 249 -6.21 -7.29 -10.89
CA LEU A 249 -7.60 -7.66 -11.16
C LEU A 249 -8.53 -6.62 -10.52
N GLN A 250 -9.41 -6.01 -11.32
CA GLN A 250 -10.37 -5.03 -10.80
C GLN A 250 -11.71 -5.68 -10.50
N ILE A 251 -12.25 -5.40 -9.32
CA ILE A 251 -13.66 -5.63 -8.97
C ILE A 251 -14.41 -4.31 -9.01
N ALA A 252 -15.58 -4.31 -9.64
CA ALA A 252 -16.47 -3.16 -9.76
C ALA A 252 -17.91 -3.60 -9.45
N SER A 253 -18.83 -2.64 -9.37
CA SER A 253 -20.24 -2.85 -8.99
C SER A 253 -21.01 -3.86 -9.86
N GLY A 254 -20.61 -4.06 -11.12
CA GLY A 254 -21.19 -5.06 -12.01
C GLY A 254 -20.66 -6.48 -11.82
N TYR A 255 -19.58 -6.67 -11.05
CA TYR A 255 -18.92 -7.95 -10.77
C TYR A 255 -18.58 -8.81 -12.00
N PHE A 256 -18.51 -8.20 -13.19
CA PHE A 256 -18.34 -8.96 -14.42
C PHE A 256 -17.03 -9.76 -14.45
N GLY A 257 -17.15 -11.04 -14.81
CA GLY A 257 -16.03 -11.96 -14.93
C GLY A 257 -15.45 -12.47 -13.60
N TRP A 258 -15.97 -12.03 -12.45
CA TRP A 258 -15.47 -12.50 -11.15
C TRP A 258 -15.80 -13.95 -10.85
N ASP A 259 -16.91 -14.48 -11.38
CA ASP A 259 -17.21 -15.91 -11.30
C ASP A 259 -16.08 -16.77 -11.90
N GLU A 260 -15.57 -16.36 -13.05
CA GLU A 260 -14.48 -17.06 -13.74
C GLU A 260 -13.15 -16.87 -13.01
N ILE A 261 -12.89 -15.66 -12.49
CA ILE A 261 -11.69 -15.37 -11.69
C ILE A 261 -11.64 -16.24 -10.44
N ILE A 262 -12.73 -16.31 -9.67
CA ILE A 262 -12.81 -17.08 -8.43
C ILE A 262 -12.63 -18.57 -8.71
N ARG A 263 -13.29 -19.10 -9.74
CA ARG A 263 -13.12 -20.50 -10.16
C ARG A 263 -11.71 -20.82 -10.62
N ALA A 264 -10.98 -19.85 -11.15
CA ALA A 264 -9.62 -20.03 -11.60
C ALA A 264 -8.59 -20.02 -10.46
N ILE A 265 -8.90 -19.48 -9.27
CA ILE A 265 -7.95 -19.33 -8.14
C ILE A 265 -7.14 -20.62 -7.87
N PRO A 266 -7.76 -21.82 -7.76
CA PRO A 266 -7.02 -23.05 -7.49
C PRO A 266 -6.03 -23.47 -8.60
N ASP A 267 -6.28 -23.02 -9.83
CA ASP A 267 -5.50 -23.36 -11.02
C ASP A 267 -4.47 -22.27 -11.41
N MET A 268 -4.39 -21.16 -10.65
CA MET A 268 -3.48 -20.06 -10.96
C MET A 268 -2.03 -20.50 -10.75
N GLN A 269 -1.18 -20.31 -11.77
CA GLN A 269 0.26 -20.61 -11.66
C GLN A 269 1.00 -19.62 -10.75
N CYS A 270 0.47 -18.40 -10.61
CA CYS A 270 1.02 -17.35 -9.75
C CYS A 270 -0.08 -16.39 -9.33
N ASP A 271 0.12 -15.71 -8.19
CA ASP A 271 -0.81 -14.69 -7.72
C ASP A 271 -0.84 -13.45 -8.63
N PRO A 272 -1.98 -12.74 -8.74
CA PRO A 272 -2.04 -11.43 -9.39
C PRO A 272 -1.21 -10.38 -8.64
N ALA A 273 -0.86 -9.28 -9.33
CA ALA A 273 -0.06 -8.19 -8.76
C ALA A 273 -0.78 -7.49 -7.60
N ALA A 274 -2.10 -7.29 -7.73
CA ALA A 274 -2.98 -6.72 -6.73
C ALA A 274 -4.45 -6.97 -7.09
N ILE A 275 -5.35 -6.70 -6.16
CA ILE A 275 -6.78 -6.54 -6.41
C ILE A 275 -7.16 -5.07 -6.23
N GLU A 276 -7.84 -4.50 -7.22
CA GLU A 276 -8.33 -3.12 -7.19
C GLU A 276 -9.85 -3.10 -7.00
N ILE A 277 -10.33 -2.50 -5.91
CA ILE A 277 -11.75 -2.31 -5.66
C ILE A 277 -12.18 -0.96 -6.21
N LYS A 278 -12.95 -0.94 -7.30
CA LYS A 278 -13.41 0.28 -7.96
C LYS A 278 -14.69 0.81 -7.31
N TYR A 279 -14.53 1.83 -6.48
CA TYR A 279 -15.66 2.62 -5.98
C TYR A 279 -16.02 3.77 -6.91
N GLY A 280 -15.03 4.34 -7.61
CA GLY A 280 -15.26 5.46 -8.52
C GLY A 280 -14.21 5.56 -9.61
N GLN A 281 -14.51 6.35 -10.65
CA GLN A 281 -13.58 6.70 -11.71
C GLN A 281 -13.66 8.17 -12.05
N GLY A 282 -12.53 8.82 -12.33
CA GLY A 282 -12.50 10.27 -12.54
C GLY A 282 -13.38 10.78 -13.70
N ALA A 283 -13.59 9.96 -14.73
CA ALA A 283 -14.44 10.34 -15.87
C ALA A 283 -15.94 10.44 -15.51
N LYS A 284 -16.38 9.64 -14.54
CA LYS A 284 -17.77 9.63 -14.05
C LYS A 284 -17.77 9.12 -12.61
N PRO A 285 -17.56 10.00 -11.62
CA PRO A 285 -17.47 9.60 -10.23
C PRO A 285 -18.75 8.89 -9.76
N GLY A 286 -19.92 9.50 -9.96
CA GLY A 286 -21.21 9.04 -9.40
C GLY A 286 -21.94 7.95 -10.18
N ASP A 287 -21.29 7.31 -11.15
CA ASP A 287 -21.95 6.34 -12.02
C ASP A 287 -21.06 5.12 -12.31
N GLY A 288 -21.71 4.00 -12.62
CA GLY A 288 -21.05 2.76 -12.94
C GLY A 288 -20.43 2.75 -14.33
N GLY A 289 -19.73 1.67 -14.66
CA GLY A 289 -19.29 1.38 -16.03
C GLY A 289 -20.45 1.29 -17.02
N LEU A 290 -20.17 1.56 -18.30
CA LEU A 290 -21.15 1.32 -19.38
C LEU A 290 -20.42 0.68 -20.56
N LEU A 291 -20.89 -0.50 -20.98
CA LEU A 291 -20.49 -1.09 -22.25
C LEU A 291 -21.72 -1.21 -23.16
N MET A 292 -21.62 -0.57 -24.34
CA MET A 292 -22.69 -0.58 -25.34
C MET A 292 -22.87 -1.97 -25.97
N TRP A 293 -24.12 -2.32 -26.27
CA TRP A 293 -24.55 -3.62 -26.77
C TRP A 293 -23.78 -4.10 -28.01
N TYR A 294 -23.48 -3.20 -28.95
CA TYR A 294 -22.79 -3.53 -30.19
C TYR A 294 -21.31 -3.89 -29.98
N LYS A 295 -20.76 -3.65 -28.78
CA LYS A 295 -19.42 -4.12 -28.37
C LYS A 295 -19.47 -5.44 -27.59
N VAL A 296 -20.66 -5.89 -27.18
CA VAL A 296 -20.87 -7.15 -26.46
C VAL A 296 -20.93 -8.31 -27.45
N SER A 297 -19.76 -8.61 -28.01
CA SER A 297 -19.56 -9.81 -28.85
C SER A 297 -19.65 -11.09 -28.01
N LYS A 298 -19.83 -12.23 -28.68
CA LYS A 298 -19.77 -13.58 -28.08
C LYS A 298 -18.65 -13.80 -27.08
N LEU A 299 -17.45 -13.28 -27.37
CA LEU A 299 -16.31 -13.38 -26.48
C LEU A 299 -16.52 -12.55 -25.20
N ILE A 300 -16.97 -11.30 -25.33
CA ILE A 300 -17.22 -10.41 -24.19
C ILE A 300 -18.39 -10.94 -23.35
N ALA A 301 -19.47 -11.37 -24.00
CA ALA A 301 -20.64 -11.97 -23.37
C ALA A 301 -20.25 -13.16 -22.47
N ARG A 302 -19.48 -14.10 -23.02
CA ARG A 302 -18.96 -15.25 -22.28
C ARG A 302 -18.06 -14.83 -21.12
N LEU A 303 -17.13 -13.90 -21.36
CA LEU A 303 -16.19 -13.44 -20.33
C LEU A 303 -16.91 -12.81 -19.13
N ARG A 304 -18.00 -12.08 -19.40
CA ARG A 304 -18.76 -11.35 -18.38
C ARG A 304 -19.91 -12.15 -17.78
N GLY A 305 -20.26 -13.31 -18.33
CA GLY A 305 -21.41 -14.11 -17.89
C GLY A 305 -22.76 -13.49 -18.27
N VAL A 306 -22.83 -12.78 -19.40
CA VAL A 306 -24.03 -12.01 -19.82
C VAL A 306 -24.47 -12.39 -21.24
N PRO A 307 -25.72 -12.10 -21.63
CA PRO A 307 -26.19 -12.30 -23.01
C PRO A 307 -25.40 -11.49 -24.04
N GLU A 308 -25.36 -11.97 -25.29
CA GLU A 308 -24.79 -11.22 -26.42
C GLU A 308 -25.70 -10.06 -26.83
N GLY A 309 -25.12 -8.95 -27.29
CA GLY A 309 -25.88 -7.86 -27.89
C GLY A 309 -26.82 -7.10 -26.95
N VAL A 310 -26.51 -7.06 -25.65
CA VAL A 310 -27.26 -6.26 -24.65
C VAL A 310 -26.37 -5.17 -24.05
N ASP A 311 -26.95 -4.01 -23.73
CA ASP A 311 -26.23 -2.95 -23.02
C ASP A 311 -25.91 -3.41 -21.59
N LEU A 312 -24.71 -3.07 -21.11
CA LEU A 312 -24.23 -3.43 -19.78
C LEU A 312 -23.95 -2.17 -18.94
N PRO A 313 -25.00 -1.50 -18.43
CA PRO A 313 -24.82 -0.51 -17.37
C PRO A 313 -24.46 -1.23 -16.07
N SER A 314 -23.34 -0.86 -15.47
CA SER A 314 -23.02 -1.31 -14.12
C SER A 314 -23.78 -0.43 -13.12
N PRO A 315 -24.25 -0.97 -11.98
CA PRO A 315 -24.82 -0.15 -10.93
C PRO A 315 -23.84 0.94 -10.45
N PRO A 316 -24.31 2.10 -9.95
CA PRO A 316 -23.42 3.15 -9.46
C PRO A 316 -22.69 2.76 -8.17
N VAL A 317 -23.25 1.83 -7.40
CA VAL A 317 -22.71 1.34 -6.13
C VAL A 317 -22.54 -0.18 -6.17
N HIS A 318 -21.59 -0.70 -5.41
CA HIS A 318 -21.54 -2.12 -5.12
C HIS A 318 -22.78 -2.50 -4.30
N GLN A 319 -23.67 -3.30 -4.88
CA GLN A 319 -24.80 -3.87 -4.15
C GLN A 319 -24.22 -4.71 -3.00
N THR A 320 -24.64 -4.45 -1.75
CA THR A 320 -24.10 -4.91 -0.44
C THR A 320 -23.10 -4.00 0.28
N LEU A 321 -22.73 -2.84 -0.27
CA LEU A 321 -21.80 -1.91 0.38
C LEU A 321 -22.52 -0.61 0.76
N TYR A 322 -23.19 -0.63 1.92
CA TYR A 322 -23.99 0.50 2.43
C TYR A 322 -23.35 1.24 3.61
N SER A 323 -22.26 0.71 4.15
CA SER A 323 -21.49 1.32 5.23
C SER A 323 -20.00 1.31 4.89
N ILE A 324 -19.18 2.17 5.52
CA ILE A 324 -17.72 2.14 5.30
C ILE A 324 -17.09 0.83 5.81
N GLU A 325 -17.62 0.29 6.90
CA GLU A 325 -17.19 -0.98 7.48
C GLU A 325 -17.50 -2.14 6.53
N GLU A 326 -18.64 -2.12 5.87
CA GLU A 326 -18.99 -3.14 4.88
C GLU A 326 -18.23 -2.95 3.58
N SER A 327 -18.18 -1.71 3.09
CA SER A 327 -17.65 -1.39 1.78
C SER A 327 -16.15 -1.53 1.69
N VAL A 328 -15.42 -1.02 2.68
CA VAL A 328 -13.96 -1.02 2.69
C VAL A 328 -13.46 -2.21 3.50
N MET A 329 -13.86 -2.35 4.76
CA MET A 329 -13.24 -3.36 5.64
C MET A 329 -13.62 -4.79 5.26
N LYS A 330 -14.93 -5.13 5.16
CA LYS A 330 -15.36 -6.50 4.82
C LYS A 330 -14.88 -6.90 3.42
N MET A 331 -14.96 -5.99 2.44
CA MET A 331 -14.60 -6.31 1.06
C MET A 331 -13.08 -6.47 0.87
N ILE A 332 -12.27 -5.57 1.47
CA ILE A 332 -10.81 -5.74 1.51
C ILE A 332 -10.45 -7.04 2.21
N GLN A 333 -11.04 -7.32 3.38
CA GLN A 333 -10.76 -8.54 4.13
C GLN A 333 -11.14 -9.79 3.33
N THR A 334 -12.32 -9.82 2.71
CA THR A 334 -12.80 -10.95 1.90
C THR A 334 -11.87 -11.23 0.73
N LEU A 335 -11.50 -10.21 -0.04
CA LEU A 335 -10.60 -10.36 -1.19
C LEU A 335 -9.18 -10.70 -0.75
N SER A 336 -8.71 -10.15 0.38
CA SER A 336 -7.41 -10.50 0.94
C SER A 336 -7.38 -11.97 1.37
N MET A 337 -8.42 -12.45 2.06
CA MET A 337 -8.55 -13.85 2.48
C MET A 337 -8.65 -14.80 1.29
N ALA A 338 -9.34 -14.42 0.20
CA ALA A 338 -9.45 -15.23 -1.00
C ALA A 338 -8.10 -15.57 -1.66
N PHE A 339 -7.06 -14.78 -1.37
CA PHE A 339 -5.69 -14.99 -1.83
C PHE A 339 -4.71 -15.22 -0.66
N ASP A 340 -5.17 -15.83 0.45
CA ASP A 340 -4.37 -16.15 1.63
C ASP A 340 -3.57 -14.96 2.20
N HIS A 341 -4.08 -13.74 2.06
CA HIS A 341 -3.40 -12.48 2.41
C HIS A 341 -2.07 -12.22 1.69
N LYS A 342 -1.77 -12.95 0.61
CA LYS A 342 -0.53 -12.80 -0.19
C LYS A 342 -0.63 -11.67 -1.21
N VAL A 343 -1.84 -11.32 -1.62
CA VAL A 343 -2.12 -10.31 -2.65
C VAL A 343 -2.58 -9.00 -2.00
N PRO A 344 -1.96 -7.86 -2.35
CA PRO A 344 -2.41 -6.56 -1.86
C PRO A 344 -3.77 -6.19 -2.46
N VAL A 345 -4.68 -5.69 -1.64
CA VAL A 345 -6.01 -5.23 -2.03
C VAL A 345 -6.13 -3.73 -1.72
N TYR A 346 -6.55 -2.92 -2.69
CA TYR A 346 -6.64 -1.47 -2.49
C TYR A 346 -7.90 -0.85 -3.12
N PRO A 347 -8.40 0.26 -2.54
CA PRO A 347 -9.54 1.01 -3.08
C PRO A 347 -9.11 1.95 -4.22
N LYS A 348 -9.88 2.00 -5.31
CA LYS A 348 -9.81 3.04 -6.34
C LYS A 348 -10.97 4.01 -6.17
N ILE A 349 -10.62 5.26 -5.84
CA ILE A 349 -11.55 6.33 -5.52
C ILE A 349 -11.31 7.49 -6.49
N SER A 350 -12.37 8.12 -6.98
CA SER A 350 -12.26 9.33 -7.80
C SER A 350 -12.20 10.58 -6.92
N ALA A 351 -11.30 11.50 -7.27
CA ALA A 351 -11.31 12.85 -6.71
C ALA A 351 -12.61 13.57 -7.12
N SER A 352 -13.29 14.16 -6.15
CA SER A 352 -14.55 14.88 -6.35
C SER A 352 -14.61 16.08 -5.40
N THR A 353 -15.04 17.23 -5.88
CA THR A 353 -15.31 18.43 -5.07
C THR A 353 -16.79 18.58 -4.70
N SER A 354 -17.64 17.61 -5.07
CA SER A 354 -19.08 17.63 -4.85
C SER A 354 -19.41 17.28 -3.40
N ALA A 355 -19.08 18.23 -2.52
CA ALA A 355 -19.29 18.19 -1.09
C ALA A 355 -19.21 19.61 -0.51
N LYS A 356 -20.06 20.55 -0.96
CA LYS A 356 -20.28 21.76 -0.14
C LYS A 356 -20.89 21.29 1.19
N SER A 357 -20.20 21.58 2.29
CA SER A 357 -20.75 21.51 3.64
C SER A 357 -21.86 22.56 3.75
N VAL A 358 -23.07 22.15 4.13
CA VAL A 358 -24.03 23.06 4.77
C VAL A 358 -24.09 22.66 6.23
#